data_AF-A0A8J3W3V1-F1
#
_entry.id   AF-A0A8J3W3V1-F1
#
_cell.length_a   1.000
_cell.length_b   1.000
_cell.length_c   1.000
_cell.angle_alpha   90.00
_cell.angle_beta   90.00
_cell.angle_gamma   90.00
#
_symmetry.space_group_name_H-M   'P 1'
#
loop_
_entity.id
_entity.type
_entity.pdbx_description
1 polymer ?
#
loop_
_entity_poly.entity_id
_entity_poly.type
_entity_poly.pdbx_seq_one_letter_code
_entity_poly.pdbx_strand_id
1 'polypeptide(L)'
;MAAVAELGSPEAGLNPAGFLRISSGEAGDLRWEDGRWVVEDDSLAALRARHGLRVHWPGSPVDLAGPLDLAAAGVPLHAEEVPAWAVRADPVLARLLAAGGWFGREPRGTPRCTASLRREEHSVRLRRHGLARRARAGPGRPGVPRVSVVMASMRPHLLEAALAQIARQRGVEAEVLLGLHGVPAGHGAVRRAVAACPLPVTVLEADAGTPFGQVLNLAASRADGDYVAKWDDDDWYGPGHLSDLLLARSYSGADIVGTAAEFFYLEPLDVTVRRTDYAGEVWSDHVAGGTILLDRVGFRETGGFPALAAGVDAAFLKAAHAAGARIYRTHGLGYVLRRSVGAEHTWRLPLAHFIRVASNQWRGFRPSLILEMS
;
A
#
# COMPACT_ATOMS: atom_id res chain seq x y z
N MET A 1 33.23 -6.99 -3.20
CA MET A 1 32.14 -6.23 -3.85
C MET A 1 31.40 -7.17 -4.77
N ALA A 2 30.08 -7.20 -4.68
CA ALA A 2 29.22 -8.05 -5.52
C ALA A 2 28.55 -7.19 -6.61
N ALA A 3 28.32 -7.77 -7.78
CA ALA A 3 27.55 -7.08 -8.81
C ALA A 3 26.06 -7.12 -8.46
N VAL A 4 25.36 -6.01 -8.69
CA VAL A 4 23.93 -5.93 -8.37
C VAL A 4 23.11 -6.98 -9.11
N ALA A 5 23.50 -7.29 -10.36
CA ALA A 5 22.87 -8.31 -11.18
C ALA A 5 22.94 -9.73 -10.58
N GLU A 6 23.86 -9.97 -9.64
CA GLU A 6 24.08 -11.28 -9.00
C GLU A 6 23.30 -11.44 -7.67
N LEU A 7 22.66 -10.37 -7.16
CA LEU A 7 22.02 -10.35 -5.83
C LEU A 7 20.62 -10.96 -5.78
N GLY A 8 19.99 -11.19 -6.93
CA GLY A 8 18.63 -11.72 -7.05
C GLY A 8 18.63 -13.15 -7.56
N SER A 9 17.64 -13.96 -7.14
CA SER A 9 17.44 -15.26 -7.79
C SER A 9 16.83 -15.06 -9.18
N PRO A 10 17.24 -15.84 -10.20
CA PRO A 10 16.69 -15.75 -11.55
C PRO A 10 15.16 -15.92 -11.60
N GLU A 11 14.60 -16.71 -10.67
CA GLU A 11 13.19 -17.11 -10.64
C GLU A 11 12.28 -16.12 -9.91
N ALA A 12 12.73 -15.45 -8.84
CA ALA A 12 11.90 -14.55 -8.03
C ALA A 12 12.09 -13.07 -8.36
N GLY A 13 13.18 -12.72 -9.05
CA GLY A 13 13.60 -11.35 -9.29
C GLY A 13 13.86 -10.57 -7.99
N LEU A 14 14.22 -9.30 -8.14
CA LEU A 14 14.39 -8.37 -7.01
C LEU A 14 13.03 -7.72 -6.70
N ASN A 15 12.48 -8.04 -5.53
CA ASN A 15 11.19 -7.54 -5.06
C ASN A 15 11.30 -7.01 -3.61
N PRO A 16 10.28 -6.34 -3.05
CA PRO A 16 10.37 -5.79 -1.69
C PRO A 16 10.28 -6.81 -0.54
N ALA A 17 10.00 -8.10 -0.80
CA ALA A 17 9.78 -9.09 0.24
C ALA A 17 11.03 -9.26 1.12
N GLY A 18 10.86 -9.10 2.43
CA GLY A 18 11.97 -9.08 3.39
C GLY A 18 12.58 -7.70 3.65
N PHE A 19 11.91 -6.61 3.24
CA PHE A 19 12.28 -5.26 3.67
C PHE A 19 12.28 -5.14 5.21
N LEU A 20 13.28 -4.44 5.76
CA LEU A 20 13.42 -4.21 7.19
C LEU A 20 13.06 -2.77 7.54
N ARG A 21 12.03 -2.58 8.37
CA ARG A 21 11.60 -1.23 8.83
C ARG A 21 12.67 -0.51 9.64
N ILE A 22 13.38 -1.25 10.48
CA ILE A 22 14.45 -0.73 11.33
C ILE A 22 15.76 -1.19 10.70
N SER A 23 16.59 -0.23 10.31
CA SER A 23 17.97 -0.53 9.92
C SER A 23 18.80 -0.87 11.16
N SER A 24 19.63 -1.89 11.03
CA SER A 24 20.63 -2.28 12.03
C SER A 24 22.06 -1.94 11.58
N GLY A 25 22.28 -1.72 10.28
CA GLY A 25 23.56 -1.34 9.71
C GLY A 25 23.67 0.15 9.38
N GLU A 26 24.90 0.62 9.24
CA GLU A 26 25.22 1.95 8.73
C GLU A 26 24.84 2.10 7.25
N ALA A 27 25.06 3.28 6.68
CA ALA A 27 24.96 3.45 5.23
C ALA A 27 26.02 2.61 4.51
N GLY A 28 25.71 2.18 3.29
CA GLY A 28 26.68 1.55 2.38
C GLY A 28 26.84 2.37 1.11
N ASP A 29 27.65 1.86 0.19
CA ASP A 29 27.93 2.51 -1.09
C ASP A 29 27.45 1.65 -2.27
N LEU A 30 26.93 2.32 -3.29
CA LEU A 30 26.66 1.78 -4.61
C LEU A 30 27.58 2.49 -5.62
N ARG A 31 28.45 1.75 -6.29
CA ARG A 31 29.49 2.29 -7.17
C ARG A 31 29.40 1.70 -8.57
N TRP A 32 29.95 2.40 -9.55
CA TRP A 32 30.12 1.90 -10.91
C TRP A 32 31.58 1.51 -11.14
N GLU A 33 31.85 0.22 -11.31
CA GLU A 33 33.18 -0.34 -11.48
C GLU A 33 33.15 -1.42 -12.56
N ASP A 34 34.18 -1.47 -13.41
CA ASP A 34 34.33 -2.47 -14.48
C ASP A 34 33.08 -2.68 -15.35
N GLY A 35 32.37 -1.59 -15.67
CA GLY A 35 31.20 -1.63 -16.53
C GLY A 35 29.92 -2.14 -15.87
N ARG A 36 29.87 -2.22 -14.53
CA ARG A 36 28.70 -2.69 -13.78
C ARG A 36 28.51 -1.95 -12.46
N TRP A 37 27.29 -2.02 -11.93
CA TRP A 37 26.97 -1.55 -10.59
C TRP A 37 27.38 -2.57 -9.54
N VAL A 38 28.11 -2.11 -8.53
CA VAL A 38 28.68 -2.95 -7.47
C VAL A 38 28.36 -2.39 -6.09
N VAL A 39 28.20 -3.30 -5.14
CA VAL A 39 27.95 -3.02 -3.71
C VAL A 39 28.95 -3.78 -2.84
N GLU A 40 29.10 -3.36 -1.59
CA GLU A 40 29.97 -4.02 -0.62
C GLU A 40 29.45 -5.40 -0.23
N ASP A 41 28.16 -5.51 0.10
CA ASP A 41 27.55 -6.75 0.56
C ASP A 41 27.19 -7.69 -0.60
N ASP A 42 27.30 -8.99 -0.34
CA ASP A 42 27.06 -10.06 -1.30
C ASP A 42 25.63 -10.61 -1.28
N SER A 43 24.77 -10.06 -0.43
CA SER A 43 23.38 -10.49 -0.32
C SER A 43 22.41 -9.34 -0.18
N LEU A 44 21.22 -9.50 -0.78
CA LEU A 44 20.15 -8.53 -0.69
C LEU A 44 19.65 -8.32 0.76
N ALA A 45 19.69 -9.38 1.58
CA ALA A 45 19.31 -9.29 2.99
C ALA A 45 20.23 -8.34 3.76
N ALA A 46 21.54 -8.41 3.53
CA ALA A 46 22.52 -7.50 4.13
C ALA A 46 22.29 -6.06 3.67
N LEU A 47 22.06 -5.83 2.38
CA LEU A 47 21.77 -4.48 1.86
C LEU A 47 20.51 -3.86 2.46
N ARG A 48 19.45 -4.66 2.70
CA ARG A 48 18.22 -4.17 3.33
C ARG A 48 18.38 -3.85 4.81
N ALA A 49 19.36 -4.46 5.49
CA ALA A 49 19.69 -4.17 6.88
C ALA A 49 20.41 -2.83 7.05
N ARG A 50 21.07 -2.32 5.99
CA ARG A 50 21.70 -1.00 5.96
C ARG A 50 20.69 0.13 6.04
N HIS A 51 21.14 1.28 6.54
CA HIS A 51 20.32 2.50 6.56
C HIS A 51 19.91 2.95 5.15
N GLY A 52 20.78 2.74 4.17
CA GLY A 52 20.55 2.95 2.74
C GLY A 52 21.89 2.92 2.01
N LEU A 53 21.87 3.03 0.69
CA LEU A 53 23.08 3.11 -0.13
C LEU A 53 23.27 4.51 -0.70
N ARG A 54 24.49 5.01 -0.60
CA ARG A 54 24.92 6.24 -1.26
C ARG A 54 25.37 5.90 -2.68
N VAL A 55 24.75 6.52 -3.67
CA VAL A 55 25.03 6.30 -5.08
C VAL A 55 26.20 7.18 -5.50
N HIS A 56 27.30 6.55 -5.89
CA HIS A 56 28.49 7.20 -6.45
C HIS A 56 28.42 7.10 -7.98
N TRP A 57 28.15 8.23 -8.62
CA TRP A 57 27.98 8.28 -10.07
C TRP A 57 29.32 8.32 -10.81
N PRO A 58 29.47 7.59 -11.92
CA PRO A 58 30.60 7.79 -12.83
C PRO A 58 30.47 9.12 -13.59
N GLY A 59 31.61 9.63 -14.08
CA GLY A 59 31.64 10.88 -14.85
C GLY A 59 30.93 10.80 -16.21
N SER A 60 30.78 9.61 -16.78
CA SER A 60 30.11 9.35 -18.05
C SER A 60 28.75 8.67 -17.87
N PRO A 61 27.83 8.77 -18.85
CA PRO A 61 26.56 8.07 -18.81
C PRO A 61 26.72 6.55 -18.76
N VAL A 62 25.93 5.91 -17.89
CA VAL A 62 25.87 4.46 -17.73
C VAL A 62 24.42 3.99 -17.64
N ASP A 63 24.19 2.68 -17.78
CA ASP A 63 22.87 2.09 -17.59
C ASP A 63 22.38 2.25 -16.14
N LEU A 64 21.06 2.36 -15.95
CA LEU A 64 20.41 2.59 -14.66
C LEU A 64 19.77 1.33 -14.07
N ALA A 65 19.95 0.14 -14.65
CA ALA A 65 19.31 -1.08 -14.18
C ALA A 65 19.66 -1.39 -12.71
N GLY A 66 20.93 -1.29 -12.32
CA GLY A 66 21.37 -1.57 -10.94
C GLY A 66 20.63 -0.74 -9.87
N PRO A 67 20.65 0.61 -9.93
CA PRO A 67 19.87 1.46 -9.03
C PRO A 67 18.36 1.17 -9.08
N LEU A 68 17.79 0.93 -10.26
CA LEU A 68 16.36 0.64 -10.40
C LEU A 68 15.97 -0.70 -9.78
N ASP A 69 16.82 -1.72 -9.93
CA ASP A 69 16.64 -3.05 -9.37
C ASP A 69 16.77 -3.03 -7.84
N LEU A 70 17.75 -2.31 -7.29
CA LEU A 70 17.87 -2.11 -5.84
C LEU A 70 16.68 -1.34 -5.26
N ALA A 71 16.21 -0.31 -5.97
CA ALA A 71 15.01 0.42 -5.60
C ALA A 71 13.78 -0.53 -5.60
N ALA A 72 13.59 -1.34 -6.65
CA ALA A 72 12.54 -2.36 -6.72
C ALA A 72 12.65 -3.40 -5.59
N ALA A 73 13.87 -3.72 -5.16
CA ALA A 73 14.16 -4.64 -4.06
C ALA A 73 13.85 -4.06 -2.65
N GLY A 74 13.44 -2.78 -2.59
CA GLY A 74 13.19 -2.05 -1.36
C GLY A 74 14.44 -1.49 -0.67
N VAL A 75 15.61 -1.50 -1.32
CA VAL A 75 16.84 -0.92 -0.75
C VAL A 75 16.78 0.61 -0.91
N PRO A 76 16.79 1.39 0.19
CA PRO A 76 16.79 2.84 0.10
C PRO A 76 18.07 3.36 -0.55
N LEU A 77 17.94 4.26 -1.52
CA LEU A 77 19.07 4.85 -2.25
C LEU A 77 19.07 6.38 -2.10
N HIS A 78 20.26 6.95 -1.90
CA HIS A 78 20.50 8.39 -1.78
C HIS A 78 21.64 8.84 -2.70
N ALA A 79 21.53 10.04 -3.27
CA ALA A 79 22.64 10.72 -3.91
C ALA A 79 22.66 12.18 -3.44
N GLU A 80 23.85 12.70 -3.11
CA GLU A 80 24.01 14.12 -2.77
C GLU A 80 23.84 14.99 -4.01
N GLU A 81 24.42 14.55 -5.12
CA GLU A 81 24.31 15.16 -6.43
C GLU A 81 23.97 14.09 -7.46
N VAL A 82 23.08 14.42 -8.39
CA VAL A 82 22.71 13.54 -9.51
C VAL A 82 23.18 14.21 -10.81
N PRO A 83 24.06 13.56 -11.60
CA PRO A 83 24.62 14.19 -12.79
C PRO A 83 23.54 14.45 -13.84
N ALA A 84 23.73 15.50 -14.65
CA ALA A 84 22.73 15.96 -15.61
C ALA A 84 22.29 14.87 -16.61
N TRP A 85 23.17 13.92 -16.94
CA TRP A 85 22.82 12.80 -17.81
C TRP A 85 21.83 11.83 -17.14
N ALA A 86 21.98 11.56 -15.84
CA ALA A 86 21.08 10.68 -15.09
C ALA A 86 19.72 11.37 -14.85
N VAL A 87 19.73 12.69 -14.60
CA VAL A 87 18.50 13.50 -14.53
C VAL A 87 17.71 13.43 -15.84
N ARG A 88 18.38 13.52 -17.00
CA ARG A 88 17.73 13.40 -18.31
C ARG A 88 17.22 11.97 -18.58
N ALA A 89 17.97 10.96 -18.16
CA ALA A 89 17.62 9.56 -18.39
C ALA A 89 16.39 9.13 -17.55
N ASP A 90 16.34 9.55 -16.28
CA ASP A 90 15.21 9.26 -15.39
C ASP A 90 15.01 10.38 -14.35
N PRO A 91 14.22 11.43 -14.66
CA PRO A 91 14.04 12.58 -13.79
C PRO A 91 13.26 12.26 -12.51
N VAL A 92 12.49 11.17 -12.49
CA VAL A 92 11.77 10.72 -11.29
C VAL A 92 12.73 10.04 -10.33
N LEU A 93 13.54 9.10 -10.82
CA LEU A 93 14.60 8.47 -10.03
C LEU A 93 15.55 9.53 -9.45
N ALA A 94 16.04 10.45 -10.29
CA ALA A 94 16.94 11.52 -9.85
C ALA A 94 16.37 12.34 -8.68
N ARG A 95 15.09 12.74 -8.77
CA ARG A 95 14.41 13.49 -7.71
C ARG A 95 14.27 12.69 -6.43
N LEU A 96 13.98 11.39 -6.54
CA LEU A 96 13.89 10.51 -5.38
C LEU A 96 15.26 10.36 -4.72
N LEU A 97 16.33 10.07 -5.49
CA LEU A 97 17.69 9.93 -4.95
C LEU A 97 18.16 11.19 -4.21
N ALA A 98 17.81 12.38 -4.71
CA ALA A 98 18.13 13.66 -4.12
C ALA A 98 17.17 14.10 -3.00
N ALA A 99 16.14 13.31 -2.66
CA ALA A 99 15.14 13.69 -1.65
C ALA A 99 15.79 13.84 -0.26
N GLY A 100 15.48 14.94 0.42
CA GLY A 100 15.89 15.21 1.79
C GLY A 100 14.91 14.65 2.84
N GLY A 101 15.17 14.96 4.12
CA GLY A 101 14.32 14.53 5.25
C GLY A 101 14.49 13.05 5.64
N TRP A 102 15.50 12.39 5.10
CA TRP A 102 16.00 11.07 5.47
C TRP A 102 17.52 11.02 5.16
N PHE A 103 18.22 9.96 5.56
CA PHE A 103 19.64 9.71 5.22
C PHE A 103 20.62 10.74 5.81
N GLY A 104 20.47 11.07 7.10
CA GLY A 104 21.32 12.02 7.81
C GLY A 104 20.97 13.49 7.56
N ARG A 105 19.89 13.75 6.81
CA ARG A 105 19.33 15.09 6.56
C ARG A 105 18.05 15.36 7.35
N GLU A 106 17.74 14.51 8.33
CA GLU A 106 16.64 14.73 9.26
C GLU A 106 16.93 15.92 10.20
N PRO A 107 15.90 16.66 10.65
CA PRO A 107 16.08 17.69 11.66
C PRO A 107 16.77 17.16 12.93
N ARG A 108 17.62 17.97 13.56
CA ARG A 108 18.27 17.62 14.84
C ARG A 108 17.21 17.23 15.87
N GLY A 109 17.46 16.14 16.59
CA GLY A 109 16.54 15.63 17.61
C GLY A 109 15.37 14.81 17.06
N THR A 110 15.35 14.49 15.76
CA THR A 110 14.34 13.57 15.19
C THR A 110 14.39 12.23 15.92
N PRO A 111 13.28 11.76 16.53
CA PRO A 111 13.26 10.47 17.21
C PRO A 111 13.56 9.33 16.25
N ARG A 112 14.31 8.31 16.71
CA ARG A 112 14.69 7.15 15.89
C ARG A 112 13.50 6.49 15.17
N CYS A 113 12.36 6.35 15.84
CA CYS A 113 11.14 5.79 15.26
C CYS A 113 10.57 6.65 14.11
N THR A 114 10.78 7.97 14.13
CA THR A 114 10.40 8.88 13.04
C THR A 114 11.41 8.80 11.90
N ALA A 115 12.71 8.73 12.19
CA ALA A 115 13.74 8.52 11.17
C ALA A 115 13.53 7.18 10.41
N SER A 116 13.22 6.10 11.13
CA SER A 116 12.86 4.80 10.51
C SER A 116 11.62 4.90 9.63
N LEU A 117 10.60 5.66 10.05
CA LEU A 117 9.42 5.93 9.20
C LEU A 117 9.80 6.68 7.92
N ARG A 118 10.64 7.72 8.01
CA ARG A 118 11.09 8.49 6.83
C ARG A 118 11.90 7.63 5.85
N ARG A 119 12.76 6.74 6.36
CA ARG A 119 13.47 5.74 5.55
C ARG A 119 12.50 4.79 4.84
N GLU A 120 11.48 4.29 5.54
CA GLU A 120 10.48 3.40 4.95
C GLU A 120 9.64 4.12 3.89
N GLU A 121 9.11 5.31 4.18
CA GLU A 121 8.39 6.15 3.21
C GLU A 121 9.23 6.41 1.95
N HIS A 122 10.52 6.68 2.12
CA HIS A 122 11.45 6.84 1.01
C HIS A 122 11.63 5.56 0.19
N SER A 123 11.84 4.41 0.85
CA SER A 123 11.89 3.10 0.19
C SER A 123 10.60 2.83 -0.60
N VAL A 124 9.43 3.15 -0.05
CA VAL A 124 8.14 2.97 -0.74
C VAL A 124 8.05 3.79 -2.02
N ARG A 125 8.52 5.05 -2.00
CA ARG A 125 8.53 5.89 -3.20
C ARG A 125 9.51 5.37 -4.24
N LEU A 126 10.71 4.96 -3.82
CA LEU A 126 11.72 4.38 -4.71
C LEU A 126 11.25 3.07 -5.35
N ARG A 127 10.72 2.14 -4.57
CA ARG A 127 10.30 0.83 -5.10
C ARG A 127 9.12 0.93 -6.04
N ARG A 128 8.17 1.84 -5.80
CA ARG A 128 7.08 2.13 -6.76
C ARG A 128 7.66 2.49 -8.12
N HIS A 129 8.66 3.36 -8.13
CA HIS A 129 9.35 3.77 -9.35
C HIS A 129 10.14 2.62 -9.99
N GLY A 130 10.98 1.92 -9.21
CA GLY A 130 11.78 0.79 -9.68
C GLY A 130 10.93 -0.33 -10.31
N LEU A 131 9.88 -0.76 -9.60
CA LEU A 131 8.94 -1.78 -10.08
C LEU A 131 8.20 -1.33 -11.34
N ALA A 132 7.72 -0.08 -11.38
CA ALA A 132 7.06 0.46 -12.57
C ALA A 132 8.00 0.55 -13.78
N ARG A 133 9.27 0.89 -13.57
CA ARG A 133 10.28 0.92 -14.65
C ARG A 133 10.58 -0.48 -15.17
N ARG A 134 10.68 -1.48 -14.29
CA ARG A 134 10.86 -2.89 -14.65
C ARG A 134 9.66 -3.43 -15.43
N ALA A 135 8.44 -3.16 -14.97
CA ALA A 135 7.22 -3.58 -15.67
C ALA A 135 7.12 -3.01 -17.10
N ARG A 136 7.62 -1.78 -17.33
CA ARG A 136 7.67 -1.15 -18.66
C ARG A 136 8.76 -1.69 -19.58
N ALA A 137 9.79 -2.31 -19.02
CA ALA A 137 10.90 -2.90 -19.79
C ALA A 137 10.64 -4.37 -20.19
N GLY A 138 9.67 -5.03 -19.53
CA GLY A 138 9.28 -6.41 -19.83
C GLY A 138 8.51 -6.56 -21.16
N PRO A 139 8.44 -7.79 -21.70
CA PRO A 139 7.70 -8.08 -22.92
C PRO A 139 6.19 -7.93 -22.69
N GLY A 140 5.52 -7.19 -23.57
CA GLY A 140 4.10 -6.87 -23.45
C GLY A 140 3.85 -5.77 -22.42
N ARG A 141 3.34 -4.63 -22.86
CA ARG A 141 2.99 -3.54 -21.96
C ARG A 141 1.60 -3.85 -21.38
N PRO A 142 1.46 -4.19 -20.08
CA PRO A 142 0.13 -4.45 -19.53
C PRO A 142 -0.72 -3.17 -19.68
N GLY A 143 -1.99 -3.35 -20.02
CA GLY A 143 -2.98 -2.27 -19.98
C GLY A 143 -3.10 -1.68 -18.58
N VAL A 144 -3.83 -0.57 -18.45
CA VAL A 144 -4.14 -0.03 -17.13
C VAL A 144 -5.05 -1.03 -16.41
N PRO A 145 -4.70 -1.51 -15.20
CA PRO A 145 -5.52 -2.48 -14.48
C PRO A 145 -6.91 -1.94 -14.18
N ARG A 146 -7.96 -2.74 -14.47
CA ARG A 146 -9.35 -2.40 -14.17
C ARG A 146 -9.74 -2.95 -12.81
N VAL A 147 -10.19 -2.10 -11.89
CA VAL A 147 -10.51 -2.46 -10.51
C VAL A 147 -11.96 -2.11 -10.18
N SER A 148 -12.74 -3.11 -9.78
CA SER A 148 -14.05 -2.91 -9.21
C SER A 148 -13.91 -2.70 -7.69
N VAL A 149 -14.16 -1.47 -7.24
CA VAL A 149 -14.11 -1.10 -5.82
C VAL A 149 -15.47 -1.38 -5.18
N VAL A 150 -15.51 -2.37 -4.30
CA VAL A 150 -16.70 -2.80 -3.56
C VAL A 150 -16.74 -2.09 -2.22
N MET A 151 -17.74 -1.25 -2.02
CA MET A 151 -17.94 -0.48 -0.79
C MET A 151 -19.37 -0.69 -0.31
N ALA A 152 -19.53 -1.00 0.97
CA ALA A 152 -20.84 -1.04 1.62
C ALA A 152 -20.95 0.09 2.64
N SER A 153 -22.10 0.75 2.71
CA SER A 153 -22.29 1.88 3.62
C SER A 153 -23.73 1.95 4.13
N MET A 154 -23.86 2.21 5.43
CA MET A 154 -25.10 2.66 6.06
C MET A 154 -25.02 4.14 6.47
N ARG A 155 -23.98 4.86 6.00
CA ARG A 155 -23.55 6.17 6.51
C ARG A 155 -23.47 7.18 5.36
N PRO A 156 -24.61 7.73 4.90
CA PRO A 156 -24.65 8.60 3.72
C PRO A 156 -23.74 9.82 3.79
N HIS A 157 -23.44 10.30 5.00
CA HIS A 157 -22.60 11.47 5.25
C HIS A 157 -21.10 11.21 5.01
N LEU A 158 -20.66 9.94 4.91
CA LEU A 158 -19.27 9.58 4.62
C LEU A 158 -19.00 9.36 3.12
N LEU A 159 -20.05 9.15 2.33
CA LEU A 159 -19.92 8.76 0.92
C LEU A 159 -19.15 9.76 0.08
N GLU A 160 -19.34 11.06 0.29
CA GLU A 160 -18.64 12.10 -0.47
C GLU A 160 -17.13 12.00 -0.28
N ALA A 161 -16.67 11.88 0.98
CA ALA A 161 -15.26 11.72 1.29
C ALA A 161 -14.72 10.39 0.76
N ALA A 162 -15.44 9.28 0.93
CA ALA A 162 -15.01 7.96 0.45
C ALA A 162 -14.86 7.93 -1.07
N LEU A 163 -15.87 8.41 -1.82
CA LEU A 163 -15.84 8.48 -3.28
C LEU A 163 -14.74 9.40 -3.80
N ALA A 164 -14.46 10.53 -3.14
CA ALA A 164 -13.34 11.39 -3.49
C ALA A 164 -11.97 10.70 -3.32
N GLN A 165 -11.81 9.84 -2.31
CA GLN A 165 -10.59 9.06 -2.11
C GLN A 165 -10.41 7.94 -3.16
N ILE A 166 -11.51 7.35 -3.63
CA ILE A 166 -11.49 6.37 -4.74
C ILE A 166 -11.19 7.07 -6.07
N ALA A 167 -11.81 8.22 -6.33
CA ALA A 167 -11.62 9.01 -7.55
C ALA A 167 -10.18 9.49 -7.78
N ARG A 168 -9.39 9.67 -6.71
CA ARG A 168 -7.97 10.09 -6.80
C ARG A 168 -6.98 8.93 -6.93
N GLN A 169 -7.44 7.68 -7.04
CA GLN A 169 -6.54 6.54 -7.20
C GLN A 169 -5.79 6.64 -8.54
N ARG A 170 -4.49 6.38 -8.52
CA ARG A 170 -3.59 6.52 -9.67
C ARG A 170 -3.15 5.17 -10.18
N GLY A 171 -2.89 5.09 -11.49
CA GLY A 171 -2.34 3.88 -12.12
C GLY A 171 -3.35 2.73 -12.27
N VAL A 172 -4.65 3.01 -12.12
CA VAL A 172 -5.75 2.05 -12.29
C VAL A 172 -6.93 2.73 -12.98
N GLU A 173 -7.77 1.94 -13.64
CA GLU A 173 -9.12 2.32 -14.05
C GLU A 173 -10.09 1.76 -13.02
N ALA A 174 -10.82 2.62 -12.31
CA ALA A 174 -11.69 2.21 -11.22
C ALA A 174 -13.17 2.43 -11.55
N GLU A 175 -14.01 1.49 -11.14
CA GLU A 175 -15.45 1.67 -10.96
C GLU A 175 -15.82 1.46 -9.49
N VAL A 176 -16.93 2.05 -9.04
CA VAL A 176 -17.42 1.88 -7.67
C VAL A 176 -18.73 1.10 -7.66
N LEU A 177 -18.77 0.06 -6.84
CA LEU A 177 -19.96 -0.75 -6.57
C LEU A 177 -20.39 -0.49 -5.13
N LEU A 178 -21.39 0.38 -4.98
CA LEU A 178 -21.85 0.87 -3.69
C LEU A 178 -23.09 0.11 -3.22
N GLY A 179 -22.91 -0.75 -2.20
CA GLY A 179 -24.01 -1.37 -1.47
C GLY A 179 -24.52 -0.48 -0.33
N LEU A 180 -25.70 0.10 -0.47
CA LEU A 180 -26.36 0.87 0.58
C LEU A 180 -27.11 -0.07 1.53
N HIS A 181 -26.69 -0.09 2.79
CA HIS A 181 -27.22 -0.99 3.80
C HIS A 181 -28.27 -0.27 4.66
N GLY A 182 -29.56 -0.56 4.42
CA GLY A 182 -30.67 0.08 5.12
C GLY A 182 -30.88 1.56 4.76
N VAL A 183 -30.29 2.03 3.66
CA VAL A 183 -30.36 3.41 3.18
C VAL A 183 -30.89 3.41 1.74
N PRO A 184 -31.93 4.20 1.41
CA PRO A 184 -32.40 4.31 0.04
C PRO A 184 -31.45 5.15 -0.83
N ALA A 185 -31.27 4.77 -2.09
CA ALA A 185 -30.50 5.51 -3.10
C ALA A 185 -31.07 6.91 -3.34
N GLY A 186 -32.38 7.09 -3.10
CA GLY A 186 -33.05 8.39 -3.12
C GLY A 186 -32.60 9.37 -2.03
N HIS A 187 -31.87 8.91 -1.00
CA HIS A 187 -31.40 9.75 0.09
C HIS A 187 -30.53 10.91 -0.44
N GLY A 188 -30.83 12.14 -0.01
CA GLY A 188 -30.23 13.35 -0.60
C GLY A 188 -28.69 13.36 -0.56
N ALA A 189 -28.09 12.88 0.53
CA ALA A 189 -26.63 12.79 0.63
C ALA A 189 -26.02 11.73 -0.31
N VAL A 190 -26.73 10.62 -0.54
CA VAL A 190 -26.29 9.59 -1.50
C VAL A 190 -26.29 10.17 -2.91
N ARG A 191 -27.41 10.78 -3.33
CA ARG A 191 -27.53 11.38 -4.67
C ARG A 191 -26.46 12.43 -4.93
N ARG A 192 -26.17 13.29 -3.94
CA ARG A 192 -25.11 14.30 -4.06
C ARG A 192 -23.72 13.66 -4.20
N ALA A 193 -23.38 12.70 -3.35
CA ALA A 193 -22.08 12.04 -3.37
C ALA A 193 -21.86 11.29 -4.70
N VAL A 194 -22.86 10.56 -5.17
CA VAL A 194 -22.81 9.82 -6.45
C VAL A 194 -22.68 10.78 -7.63
N ALA A 195 -23.47 11.86 -7.67
CA ALA A 195 -23.42 12.84 -8.76
C ALA A 195 -22.10 13.62 -8.82
N ALA A 196 -21.41 13.80 -7.69
CA ALA A 196 -20.12 14.47 -7.62
C ALA A 196 -18.93 13.55 -7.96
N CYS A 197 -19.14 12.23 -7.98
CA CYS A 197 -18.07 11.28 -8.27
C CYS A 197 -17.76 11.24 -9.77
N PRO A 198 -16.50 11.46 -10.20
CA PRO A 198 -16.14 11.40 -11.62
C PRO A 198 -16.03 9.97 -12.17
N LEU A 199 -16.08 8.95 -11.30
CA LEU A 199 -16.01 7.54 -11.69
C LEU A 199 -17.41 6.97 -11.95
N PRO A 200 -17.52 5.88 -12.73
CA PRO A 200 -18.75 5.09 -12.77
C PRO A 200 -19.11 4.57 -11.38
N VAL A 201 -20.33 4.85 -10.91
CA VAL A 201 -20.85 4.36 -9.63
C VAL A 201 -22.14 3.57 -9.86
N THR A 202 -22.13 2.29 -9.50
CA THR A 202 -23.33 1.45 -9.45
C THR A 202 -23.83 1.38 -8.02
N VAL A 203 -25.08 1.78 -7.77
CA VAL A 203 -25.70 1.81 -6.45
C VAL A 203 -26.68 0.65 -6.31
N LEU A 204 -26.50 -0.17 -5.29
CA LEU A 204 -27.38 -1.29 -4.95
C LEU A 204 -27.94 -1.06 -3.55
N GLU A 205 -29.25 -1.25 -3.36
CA GLU A 205 -29.88 -1.16 -2.06
C GLU A 205 -30.02 -2.55 -1.43
N ALA A 206 -29.77 -2.64 -0.12
CA ALA A 206 -30.03 -3.82 0.69
C ALA A 206 -30.82 -3.43 1.94
N ASP A 207 -31.71 -4.31 2.39
CA ASP A 207 -32.49 -4.09 3.61
C ASP A 207 -31.58 -3.99 4.84
N ALA A 208 -31.98 -3.23 5.86
CA ALA A 208 -31.21 -3.06 7.10
C ALA A 208 -30.95 -4.37 7.88
N GLY A 209 -31.73 -5.42 7.60
CA GLY A 209 -31.54 -6.76 8.18
C GLY A 209 -30.59 -7.67 7.39
N THR A 210 -30.09 -7.21 6.24
CA THR A 210 -29.22 -8.00 5.37
C THR A 210 -27.87 -8.22 6.05
N PRO A 211 -27.34 -9.45 6.16
CA PRO A 211 -25.99 -9.68 6.67
C PRO A 211 -24.95 -8.85 5.89
N PHE A 212 -24.04 -8.19 6.59
CA PHE A 212 -23.04 -7.30 5.99
C PHE A 212 -22.28 -7.94 4.82
N GLY A 213 -21.85 -9.21 4.96
CA GLY A 213 -21.18 -9.91 3.87
C GLY A 213 -22.06 -10.13 2.63
N GLN A 214 -23.37 -10.26 2.79
CA GLN A 214 -24.30 -10.32 1.66
C GLN A 214 -24.43 -8.96 0.95
N VAL A 215 -24.37 -7.84 1.68
CA VAL A 215 -24.35 -6.50 1.07
C VAL A 215 -23.10 -6.30 0.21
N LEU A 216 -21.93 -6.72 0.72
CA LEU A 216 -20.68 -6.70 -0.06
C LEU A 216 -20.78 -7.60 -1.30
N ASN A 217 -21.34 -8.81 -1.17
CA ASN A 217 -21.52 -9.71 -2.31
C ASN A 217 -22.54 -9.19 -3.34
N LEU A 218 -23.62 -8.55 -2.89
CA LEU A 218 -24.60 -7.91 -3.76
C LEU A 218 -23.91 -6.87 -4.64
N ALA A 219 -23.09 -6.00 -4.05
CA ALA A 219 -22.29 -5.04 -4.80
C ALA A 219 -21.28 -5.73 -5.73
N ALA A 220 -20.47 -6.66 -5.20
CA ALA A 220 -19.45 -7.38 -5.96
C ALA A 220 -20.00 -8.20 -7.14
N SER A 221 -21.28 -8.61 -7.10
CA SER A 221 -21.94 -9.31 -8.21
C SER A 221 -21.97 -8.49 -9.52
N ARG A 222 -21.83 -7.17 -9.42
CA ARG A 222 -21.81 -6.23 -10.55
C ARG A 222 -20.40 -5.90 -11.06
N ALA A 223 -19.36 -6.52 -10.51
CA ALA A 223 -17.97 -6.25 -10.89
C ALA A 223 -17.66 -6.66 -12.33
N ASP A 224 -17.10 -5.72 -13.09
CA ASP A 224 -16.62 -5.91 -14.46
C ASP A 224 -15.09 -5.80 -14.59
N GLY A 225 -14.41 -5.18 -13.61
CA GLY A 225 -12.96 -5.07 -13.54
C GLY A 225 -12.24 -6.43 -13.41
N ASP A 226 -10.94 -6.45 -13.69
CA ASP A 226 -10.10 -7.66 -13.56
C ASP A 226 -9.88 -8.03 -12.08
N TYR A 227 -9.94 -7.03 -11.20
CA TYR A 227 -9.73 -7.15 -9.76
C TYR A 227 -10.93 -6.63 -8.98
N VAL A 228 -11.16 -7.24 -7.82
CA VAL A 228 -12.12 -6.77 -6.81
C VAL A 228 -11.32 -6.23 -5.63
N ALA A 229 -11.61 -5.00 -5.23
CA ALA A 229 -11.01 -4.37 -4.06
C ALA A 229 -12.10 -4.00 -3.06
N LYS A 230 -12.02 -4.48 -1.82
CA LYS A 230 -12.89 -4.01 -0.73
C LYS A 230 -12.46 -2.61 -0.31
N TRP A 231 -13.43 -1.79 0.09
CA TRP A 231 -13.19 -0.44 0.59
C TRP A 231 -14.14 -0.12 1.74
N ASP A 232 -13.59 0.37 2.86
CA ASP A 232 -14.38 0.87 4.00
C ASP A 232 -14.58 2.39 3.87
N ASP A 233 -15.83 2.87 4.06
CA ASP A 233 -16.23 4.26 3.83
C ASP A 233 -15.76 5.25 4.91
N ASP A 234 -15.23 4.77 6.04
CA ASP A 234 -14.81 5.57 7.19
C ASP A 234 -13.29 5.67 7.39
N ASP A 235 -12.49 5.03 6.54
CA ASP A 235 -11.03 5.04 6.59
C ASP A 235 -10.38 6.02 5.60
N TRP A 236 -9.06 6.20 5.73
CA TRP A 236 -8.28 7.00 4.78
C TRP A 236 -7.33 6.16 3.93
N TYR A 237 -7.28 6.47 2.64
CA TYR A 237 -6.52 5.74 1.62
C TYR A 237 -5.72 6.70 0.76
N GLY A 238 -4.41 6.49 0.66
CA GLY A 238 -3.53 7.28 -0.19
C GLY A 238 -3.85 7.09 -1.68
N PRO A 239 -3.49 8.03 -2.56
CA PRO A 239 -3.81 7.97 -4.00
C PRO A 239 -3.09 6.81 -4.74
N GLY A 240 -2.11 6.17 -4.11
CA GLY A 240 -1.43 4.99 -4.64
C GLY A 240 -1.93 3.66 -4.05
N HIS A 241 -2.98 3.65 -3.24
CA HIS A 241 -3.40 2.46 -2.48
C HIS A 241 -3.69 1.26 -3.39
N LEU A 242 -4.56 1.41 -4.40
CA LEU A 242 -4.89 0.32 -5.31
C LEU A 242 -3.67 -0.11 -6.14
N SER A 243 -2.84 0.84 -6.59
CA SER A 243 -1.61 0.51 -7.32
C SER A 243 -0.58 -0.24 -6.47
N ASP A 244 -0.48 0.06 -5.17
CA ASP A 244 0.42 -0.66 -4.26
C ASP A 244 -0.04 -2.10 -4.05
N LEU A 245 -1.34 -2.33 -3.91
CA LEU A 245 -1.91 -3.68 -3.83
C LEU A 245 -1.63 -4.48 -5.12
N LEU A 246 -1.83 -3.86 -6.29
CA LEU A 246 -1.55 -4.51 -7.57
C LEU A 246 -0.05 -4.79 -7.77
N LEU A 247 0.83 -3.87 -7.37
CA LEU A 247 2.27 -4.12 -7.33
C LEU A 247 2.58 -5.31 -6.41
N ALA A 248 2.01 -5.32 -5.20
CA ALA A 248 2.15 -6.42 -4.25
C ALA A 248 1.74 -7.76 -4.83
N ARG A 249 0.60 -7.79 -5.52
CA ARG A 249 0.12 -9.00 -6.20
C ARG A 249 1.09 -9.43 -7.30
N SER A 250 1.59 -8.48 -8.10
CA SER A 250 2.50 -8.77 -9.21
C SER A 250 3.83 -9.35 -8.75
N TYR A 251 4.45 -8.83 -7.68
CA TYR A 251 5.77 -9.32 -7.25
C TYR A 251 5.70 -10.51 -6.29
N SER A 252 4.58 -10.72 -5.58
CA SER A 252 4.41 -11.87 -4.69
C SER A 252 3.79 -13.07 -5.41
N GLY A 253 2.98 -12.85 -6.45
CA GLY A 253 2.14 -13.88 -7.07
C GLY A 253 1.02 -14.37 -6.13
N ALA A 254 0.66 -13.58 -5.12
CA ALA A 254 -0.40 -13.92 -4.17
C ALA A 254 -1.79 -13.89 -4.82
N ASP A 255 -2.67 -14.73 -4.32
CA ASP A 255 -4.08 -14.78 -4.74
C ASP A 255 -4.84 -13.60 -4.11
N ILE A 256 -4.49 -13.27 -2.86
CA ILE A 256 -5.07 -12.15 -2.11
C ILE A 256 -3.95 -11.27 -1.58
N VAL A 257 -4.14 -9.96 -1.69
CA VAL A 257 -3.25 -8.97 -1.11
C VAL A 257 -4.02 -7.98 -0.23
N GLY A 258 -3.30 -7.36 0.69
CA GLY A 258 -3.79 -6.28 1.52
C GLY A 258 -2.67 -5.63 2.30
N THR A 259 -2.97 -4.60 3.08
CA THR A 259 -1.95 -3.87 3.85
C THR A 259 -1.92 -4.30 5.30
N ALA A 260 -0.82 -3.98 5.98
CA ALA A 260 -0.81 -3.93 7.43
C ALA A 260 -1.73 -2.81 7.95
N ALA A 261 -2.53 -3.10 8.99
CA ALA A 261 -3.21 -2.08 9.78
C ALA A 261 -2.19 -1.42 10.71
N GLU A 262 -1.41 -0.50 10.16
CA GLU A 262 -0.24 0.09 10.80
C GLU A 262 -0.56 1.44 11.45
N PHE A 263 -1.31 2.29 10.76
CA PHE A 263 -1.74 3.59 11.27
C PHE A 263 -3.19 3.56 11.71
N PHE A 264 -3.45 4.12 12.88
CA PHE A 264 -4.80 4.31 13.41
C PHE A 264 -4.97 5.77 13.80
N TYR A 265 -6.11 6.35 13.43
CA TYR A 265 -6.55 7.61 14.02
C TYR A 265 -7.62 7.33 15.08
N LEU A 266 -7.24 7.58 16.33
CA LEU A 266 -8.11 7.47 17.50
C LEU A 266 -8.85 8.80 17.64
N GLU A 267 -9.92 8.96 16.86
CA GLU A 267 -10.71 10.18 16.80
C GLU A 267 -11.13 10.74 18.17
N PRO A 268 -11.55 9.93 19.16
CA PRO A 268 -12.00 10.43 20.45
C PRO A 268 -10.86 11.05 21.28
N LEU A 269 -9.62 10.69 20.96
CA LEU A 269 -8.42 11.19 21.63
C LEU A 269 -7.71 12.27 20.80
N ASP A 270 -8.14 12.51 19.56
CA ASP A 270 -7.42 13.35 18.58
C ASP A 270 -5.94 12.93 18.48
N VAL A 271 -5.70 11.63 18.30
CA VAL A 271 -4.35 11.04 18.26
C VAL A 271 -4.22 10.08 17.08
N THR A 272 -3.16 10.24 16.30
CA THR A 272 -2.68 9.18 15.40
C THR A 272 -1.66 8.32 16.10
N VAL A 273 -1.85 7.01 16.03
CA VAL A 273 -0.86 6.02 16.47
C VAL A 273 -0.36 5.20 15.30
N ARG A 274 0.90 4.78 15.39
CA ARG A 274 1.49 3.78 14.51
C ARG A 274 1.91 2.59 15.34
N ARG A 275 1.63 1.37 14.88
CA ARG A 275 2.14 0.12 15.45
C ARG A 275 3.01 -0.60 14.43
N THR A 276 4.10 -1.21 14.87
CA THR A 276 5.07 -1.89 13.99
C THR A 276 5.17 -3.40 14.23
N ASP A 277 4.33 -3.94 15.10
CA ASP A 277 4.23 -5.36 15.43
C ASP A 277 3.55 -6.20 14.33
N TYR A 278 2.82 -5.58 13.40
CA TYR A 278 2.46 -6.21 12.12
C TYR A 278 3.50 -5.90 11.05
N ALA A 279 4.33 -6.89 10.69
CA ALA A 279 5.28 -6.76 9.59
C ALA A 279 4.55 -6.57 8.25
N GLY A 280 5.03 -5.66 7.41
CA GLY A 280 4.67 -5.59 5.99
C GLY A 280 5.69 -6.34 5.15
N GLU A 281 5.38 -6.54 3.87
CA GLU A 281 6.19 -7.29 2.90
C GLU A 281 6.43 -8.76 3.29
N VAL A 282 5.37 -9.40 3.78
CA VAL A 282 5.39 -10.79 4.27
C VAL A 282 4.20 -11.59 3.75
N TRP A 283 4.40 -12.90 3.59
CA TRP A 283 3.30 -13.86 3.54
C TRP A 283 2.57 -13.85 4.90
N SER A 284 1.25 -13.82 4.86
CA SER A 284 0.41 -13.75 6.06
C SER A 284 -0.88 -14.53 5.83
N ASP A 285 -1.64 -14.76 6.89
CA ASP A 285 -3.03 -15.21 6.88
C ASP A 285 -4.02 -14.05 7.13
N HIS A 286 -3.52 -12.83 7.32
CA HIS A 286 -4.32 -11.68 7.75
C HIS A 286 -3.82 -10.35 7.16
N VAL A 287 -4.77 -9.54 6.69
CA VAL A 287 -4.57 -8.16 6.21
C VAL A 287 -5.68 -7.25 6.77
N ALA A 288 -5.49 -5.93 6.70
CA ALA A 288 -6.54 -4.98 7.07
C ALA A 288 -7.78 -5.17 6.18
N GLY A 289 -8.96 -5.25 6.80
CA GLY A 289 -10.21 -5.63 6.13
C GLY A 289 -10.59 -4.72 4.96
N GLY A 290 -10.50 -3.40 5.13
CA GLY A 290 -10.75 -2.40 4.08
C GLY A 290 -9.73 -2.38 2.94
N THR A 291 -8.75 -3.29 2.94
CA THR A 291 -7.62 -3.27 1.99
C THR A 291 -7.48 -4.55 1.17
N ILE A 292 -8.47 -5.46 1.27
CA ILE A 292 -8.46 -6.73 0.56
C ILE A 292 -8.59 -6.48 -0.94
N LEU A 293 -7.63 -6.99 -1.73
CA LEU A 293 -7.71 -7.04 -3.19
C LEU A 293 -7.35 -8.44 -3.69
N LEU A 294 -8.09 -8.89 -4.69
CA LEU A 294 -7.87 -10.15 -5.39
C LEU A 294 -8.43 -10.07 -6.82
N ASP A 295 -8.09 -11.03 -7.66
CA ASP A 295 -8.69 -11.17 -8.98
C ASP A 295 -10.17 -11.51 -8.89
N ARG A 296 -10.96 -10.97 -9.83
CA ARG A 296 -12.42 -11.18 -9.85
C ARG A 296 -12.80 -12.65 -9.99
N VAL A 297 -12.00 -13.44 -10.71
CA VAL A 297 -12.20 -14.89 -10.84
C VAL A 297 -11.97 -15.57 -9.50
N GLY A 298 -10.83 -15.33 -8.85
CA GLY A 298 -10.54 -15.83 -7.50
C GLY A 298 -11.58 -15.41 -6.45
N PHE A 299 -12.13 -14.19 -6.53
CA PHE A 299 -13.24 -13.78 -5.66
C PHE A 299 -14.49 -14.65 -5.84
N ARG A 300 -14.81 -15.05 -7.08
CA ARG A 300 -15.95 -15.95 -7.36
C ARG A 300 -15.66 -17.37 -6.88
N GLU A 301 -14.44 -17.87 -7.10
CA GLU A 301 -14.02 -19.21 -6.70
C GLU A 301 -13.95 -19.40 -5.18
N THR A 302 -13.62 -18.34 -4.44
CA THR A 302 -13.66 -18.35 -2.96
C THR A 302 -15.09 -18.35 -2.38
N GLY A 303 -16.11 -18.16 -3.21
CA GLY A 303 -17.51 -18.05 -2.76
C GLY A 303 -17.91 -16.69 -2.19
N GLY A 304 -17.04 -15.68 -2.33
CA GLY A 304 -17.27 -14.32 -1.84
C GLY A 304 -17.26 -14.18 -0.31
N PHE A 305 -17.74 -13.05 0.18
CA PHE A 305 -17.78 -12.75 1.61
C PHE A 305 -18.82 -13.64 2.34
N PRO A 306 -18.48 -14.27 3.47
CA PRO A 306 -19.45 -15.06 4.23
C PRO A 306 -20.65 -14.21 4.69
N ALA A 307 -21.85 -14.80 4.69
CA ALA A 307 -23.10 -14.16 5.10
C ALA A 307 -23.18 -13.92 6.62
N LEU A 308 -22.29 -13.07 7.14
CA LEU A 308 -22.18 -12.70 8.54
C LEU A 308 -22.48 -11.21 8.73
N ALA A 309 -22.99 -10.86 9.91
CA ALA A 309 -23.24 -9.46 10.29
C ALA A 309 -21.95 -8.73 10.72
N ALA A 310 -20.96 -9.44 11.24
CA ALA A 310 -19.69 -8.89 11.72
C ALA A 310 -18.55 -9.90 11.54
N GLY A 311 -17.30 -9.41 11.53
CA GLY A 311 -16.12 -10.27 11.35
C GLY A 311 -16.02 -10.87 9.95
N VAL A 312 -16.72 -10.30 8.97
CA VAL A 312 -16.80 -10.79 7.57
C VAL A 312 -15.41 -10.93 6.96
N ASP A 313 -14.57 -9.90 7.08
CA ASP A 313 -13.23 -9.89 6.48
C ASP A 313 -12.33 -10.99 7.04
N ALA A 314 -12.34 -11.18 8.36
CA ALA A 314 -11.57 -12.23 9.02
C ALA A 314 -12.07 -13.63 8.64
N ALA A 315 -13.39 -13.81 8.53
CA ALA A 315 -13.99 -15.06 8.10
C ALA A 315 -13.66 -15.38 6.62
N PHE A 316 -13.70 -14.37 5.75
CA PHE A 316 -13.31 -14.48 4.35
C PHE A 316 -11.84 -14.90 4.20
N LEU A 317 -10.92 -14.19 4.84
CA LEU A 317 -9.49 -14.50 4.79
C LEU A 317 -9.19 -15.89 5.33
N LYS A 318 -9.83 -16.28 6.44
CA LYS A 318 -9.70 -17.62 7.02
C LYS A 318 -10.19 -18.71 6.07
N ALA A 319 -11.35 -18.50 5.42
CA ALA A 319 -11.90 -19.46 4.47
C ALA A 319 -11.04 -19.58 3.22
N ALA A 320 -10.59 -18.45 2.65
CA ALA A 320 -9.71 -18.43 1.50
C ALA A 320 -8.38 -19.14 1.80
N HIS A 321 -7.77 -18.86 2.95
CA HIS A 321 -6.54 -19.54 3.38
C HIS A 321 -6.75 -21.05 3.55
N ALA A 322 -7.86 -21.48 4.15
CA ALA A 322 -8.21 -22.89 4.27
C ALA A 322 -8.45 -23.57 2.91
N ALA A 323 -8.86 -22.82 1.89
CA ALA A 323 -8.99 -23.27 0.50
C ALA A 323 -7.66 -23.24 -0.28
N GLY A 324 -6.54 -22.89 0.36
CA GLY A 324 -5.20 -22.88 -0.24
C GLY A 324 -4.77 -21.54 -0.84
N ALA A 325 -5.57 -20.48 -0.72
CA ALA A 325 -5.19 -19.15 -1.21
C ALA A 325 -3.97 -18.63 -0.42
N ARG A 326 -2.99 -18.11 -1.16
CA ARG A 326 -1.81 -17.46 -0.62
C ARG A 326 -2.10 -15.98 -0.44
N ILE A 327 -1.97 -15.49 0.79
CA ILE A 327 -2.25 -14.10 1.13
C ILE A 327 -0.92 -13.37 1.40
N TYR A 328 -0.74 -12.20 0.79
CA TYR A 328 0.44 -11.38 0.97
C TYR A 328 0.09 -10.02 1.56
N ARG A 329 0.80 -9.63 2.62
CA ARG A 329 0.60 -8.36 3.31
C ARG A 329 1.69 -7.37 2.93
N THR A 330 1.32 -6.31 2.22
CA THR A 330 2.22 -5.22 1.86
C THR A 330 2.26 -4.14 2.96
N HIS A 331 3.10 -3.12 2.79
CA HIS A 331 3.20 -1.97 3.70
C HIS A 331 1.86 -1.30 4.02
N GLY A 332 1.73 -0.76 5.25
CA GLY A 332 0.53 -0.05 5.71
C GLY A 332 0.54 1.47 5.53
N LEU A 333 1.61 2.05 4.95
CA LEU A 333 1.81 3.51 4.97
C LEU A 333 0.73 4.32 4.24
N GLY A 334 0.09 3.74 3.23
CA GLY A 334 -0.96 4.40 2.45
C GLY A 334 -2.37 4.25 3.02
N TYR A 335 -2.52 3.72 4.24
CA TYR A 335 -3.82 3.42 4.83
C TYR A 335 -3.85 3.85 6.30
N VAL A 336 -4.92 4.53 6.71
CA VAL A 336 -5.16 4.88 8.12
C VAL A 336 -6.54 4.41 8.51
N LEU A 337 -6.57 3.55 9.53
CA LEU A 337 -7.81 3.02 10.07
C LEU A 337 -8.41 4.02 11.06
N ARG A 338 -9.69 4.38 10.89
CA ARG A 338 -10.42 5.22 11.84
C ARG A 338 -10.94 4.41 13.01
N ARG A 339 -10.73 4.90 14.23
CA ARG A 339 -11.37 4.40 15.44
C ARG A 339 -12.18 5.51 16.08
N SER A 340 -13.51 5.33 16.14
CA SER A 340 -14.43 6.23 16.84
C SER A 340 -15.12 5.50 18.01
N VAL A 341 -15.81 6.23 18.91
CA VAL A 341 -16.54 5.65 20.08
C VAL A 341 -17.86 4.98 19.68
N GLY A 342 -18.26 5.03 18.41
CA GLY A 342 -19.58 4.56 17.97
C GLY A 342 -19.76 3.05 18.12
N ALA A 343 -21.00 2.64 18.41
CA ALA A 343 -21.47 1.24 18.36
C ALA A 343 -21.41 0.62 16.94
N GLU A 344 -20.93 1.39 15.96
CA GLU A 344 -20.86 1.08 14.53
C GLU A 344 -19.56 0.36 14.15
N HIS A 345 -18.57 0.30 15.06
CA HIS A 345 -17.31 -0.42 14.81
C HIS A 345 -17.42 -1.89 15.19
N THR A 346 -17.09 -2.78 14.24
CA THR A 346 -17.09 -4.23 14.46
C THR A 346 -15.96 -4.72 15.40
N TRP A 347 -14.95 -3.87 15.66
CA TRP A 347 -13.83 -4.18 16.57
C TRP A 347 -14.03 -3.56 17.94
N ARG A 348 -14.25 -4.40 18.96
CA ARG A 348 -14.54 -3.98 20.35
C ARG A 348 -13.30 -3.83 21.23
N LEU A 349 -12.14 -3.50 20.67
CA LEU A 349 -10.92 -3.30 21.46
C LEU A 349 -10.93 -1.89 22.10
N PRO A 350 -10.65 -1.75 23.41
CA PRO A 350 -10.54 -0.45 24.06
C PRO A 350 -9.45 0.42 23.43
N LEU A 351 -9.64 1.75 23.37
CA LEU A 351 -8.64 2.68 22.82
C LEU A 351 -7.27 2.54 23.51
N ALA A 352 -7.25 2.25 24.81
CA ALA A 352 -6.04 1.99 25.58
C ALA A 352 -5.18 0.84 25.03
N HIS A 353 -5.79 -0.15 24.37
CA HIS A 353 -5.05 -1.21 23.68
C HIS A 353 -4.16 -0.62 22.58
N PHE A 354 -4.70 0.27 21.74
CA PHE A 354 -3.98 0.88 20.61
C PHE A 354 -2.85 1.80 21.08
N ILE A 355 -3.06 2.54 22.18
CA ILE A 355 -2.01 3.34 22.82
C ILE A 355 -0.86 2.46 23.32
N ARG A 356 -1.18 1.34 23.98
CA ARG A 356 -0.18 0.44 24.58
C ARG A 356 0.72 -0.24 23.54
N VAL A 357 0.19 -0.59 22.38
CA VAL A 357 0.95 -1.29 21.31
C VAL A 357 1.58 -0.33 20.29
N ALA A 358 1.43 0.98 20.47
CA ALA A 358 1.94 1.98 19.55
C ALA A 358 3.47 2.12 19.65
N SER A 359 4.16 2.06 18.51
CA SER A 359 5.57 2.44 18.38
C SER A 359 5.75 3.96 18.26
N ASN A 360 4.72 4.66 17.77
CA ASN A 360 4.68 6.10 17.66
C ASN A 360 3.28 6.63 18.00
N GLN A 361 3.24 7.82 18.58
CA GLN A 361 1.99 8.54 18.86
C GLN A 361 2.19 10.01 18.54
N TRP A 362 1.20 10.61 17.89
CA TRP A 362 1.19 12.04 17.59
C TRP A 362 -0.20 12.61 17.86
N ARG A 363 -0.24 13.84 18.36
CA ARG A 363 -1.49 14.60 18.49
C ARG A 363 -1.98 15.07 17.11
N GLY A 364 -3.29 15.03 16.92
CA GLY A 364 -3.95 15.34 15.67
C GLY A 364 -3.90 14.18 14.68
N PHE A 365 -4.50 14.41 13.52
CA PHE A 365 -4.37 13.52 12.38
C PHE A 365 -2.97 13.67 11.74
N ARG A 366 -2.10 12.68 11.96
CA ARG A 366 -0.68 12.66 11.54
C ARG A 366 -0.34 11.37 10.79
N PRO A 367 -0.88 11.18 9.58
CA PRO A 367 -0.58 10.01 8.76
C PRO A 367 0.86 10.02 8.24
N SER A 368 1.25 8.92 7.60
CA SER A 368 2.49 8.88 6.81
C SER A 368 2.42 9.88 5.64
N LEU A 369 3.60 10.27 5.12
CA LEU A 369 3.72 11.11 3.92
C LEU A 369 3.30 10.38 2.63
N ILE A 370 2.96 9.10 2.69
CA ILE A 370 2.42 8.32 1.56
C ILE A 370 0.92 8.57 1.36
N LEU A 371 0.21 9.08 2.38
CA LEU A 371 -1.22 9.36 2.29
C LEU A 371 -1.54 10.60 1.43
N GLU A 372 -0.57 11.49 1.20
CA GLU A 372 -0.68 12.69 0.35
C GLU A 372 -1.89 13.58 0.69
N MET A 373 -1.96 14.05 1.94
CA MET A 373 -3.05 14.91 2.42
C MET A 373 -2.88 16.41 2.18
N SER A 374 -1.93 16.80 1.33
CA SER A 374 -1.62 18.21 1.05
C SER A 374 -2.61 18.83 0.09
#